data_AF-A0A1Q8ZP09-F1
#
_entry.id   AF-A0A1Q8ZP09-F1
#
_cell.length_a   1.000
_cell.length_b   1.000
_cell.length_c   1.000
_cell.angle_alpha   90.00
_cell.angle_beta   90.00
_cell.angle_gamma   90.00
#
_symmetry.space_group_name_H-M   'P 1'
#
loop_
_entity.id
_entity.type
_entity.pdbx_description
1 polymer ?
#
loop_
_entity_poly.entity_id
_entity_poly.type
_entity_poly.pdbx_seq_one_letter_code
_entity_poly.pdbx_strand_id
1 'polypeptide(L)'
;MSENEIRARPANWRIILAFILDLFTSFFVLGYIVGYLSGGLTPDGFQLNGLPAFIMFALVVVYFVVFNRFFGGTIWKWILRAR
;
A
#
# COMPACT_ATOMS: atom_id res chain seq x y z
N MET A 1 11.17 15.55 -37.50
CA MET A 1 11.73 15.79 -36.16
C MET A 1 10.61 15.50 -35.17
N SER A 2 10.77 14.50 -34.32
CA SER A 2 9.67 13.76 -33.68
C SER A 2 8.82 14.62 -32.75
N GLU A 3 7.51 14.46 -32.92
CA GLU A 3 6.41 14.90 -32.07
C GLU A 3 6.66 14.41 -30.63
N ASN A 4 7.26 15.27 -29.81
CA ASN A 4 7.48 14.98 -28.39
C ASN A 4 6.12 14.93 -27.70
N GLU A 5 5.60 13.72 -27.44
CA GLU A 5 4.52 13.51 -26.49
C GLU A 5 4.92 14.15 -25.16
N ILE A 6 4.36 15.33 -24.86
CA ILE A 6 4.41 15.88 -23.51
C ILE A 6 3.50 14.98 -22.67
N ARG A 7 4.07 13.91 -22.11
CA ARG A 7 3.36 13.09 -21.13
C ARG A 7 3.08 13.97 -19.93
N ALA A 8 1.85 14.46 -19.85
CA ALA A 8 1.38 15.25 -18.72
C ALA A 8 1.62 14.45 -17.44
N ARG A 9 2.36 15.02 -16.49
CA ARG A 9 2.58 14.39 -15.18
C ARG A 9 1.20 14.12 -14.54
N PRO A 10 0.99 12.95 -13.91
CA PRO A 10 -0.25 12.68 -13.23
C PRO A 10 -0.56 13.75 -12.19
N ALA A 11 -1.85 14.09 -12.05
CA ALA A 11 -2.26 15.07 -11.06
C ALA A 11 -1.91 14.61 -9.63
N ASN A 12 -1.32 15.51 -8.84
CA ASN A 12 -0.84 15.19 -7.48
C ASN A 12 -1.91 14.57 -6.58
N TRP A 13 -3.17 15.00 -6.71
CA TRP A 13 -4.27 14.44 -5.92
C TRP A 13 -4.49 12.94 -6.17
N ARG A 14 -4.22 12.44 -7.40
CA ARG A 14 -4.31 11.00 -7.73
C ARG A 14 -3.21 10.21 -7.06
N ILE A 15 -2.02 10.79 -6.97
CA ILE A 15 -0.86 10.18 -6.31
C ILE A 15 -1.11 10.11 -4.80
N ILE A 16 -1.58 11.20 -4.20
CA ILE A 16 -1.89 11.27 -2.76
C ILE A 16 -3.04 10.31 -2.42
N LEU A 17 -4.11 10.30 -3.23
CA LEU A 17 -5.24 9.40 -3.03
C LEU A 17 -4.81 7.93 -3.16
N ALA A 18 -4.01 7.59 -4.17
CA ALA A 18 -3.46 6.23 -4.32
C ALA A 18 -2.69 5.82 -3.07
N PHE A 19 -1.79 6.68 -2.56
CA PHE A 19 -1.02 6.39 -1.36
C PHE A 19 -1.89 6.14 -0.13
N ILE A 20 -2.93 6.96 0.09
CA ILE A 20 -3.86 6.80 1.21
C ILE A 20 -4.63 5.47 1.08
N LEU A 21 -5.13 5.15 -0.12
CA LEU A 21 -5.85 3.90 -0.37
C LEU A 21 -4.94 2.68 -0.21
N ASP A 22 -3.70 2.75 -0.69
CA ASP A 22 -2.68 1.72 -0.49
C ASP A 22 -2.36 1.51 0.98
N LEU A 23 -2.22 2.60 1.75
CA LEU A 23 -1.94 2.52 3.18
C LEU A 23 -3.07 1.80 3.91
N PHE A 24 -4.32 2.19 3.69
CA PHE A 24 -5.46 1.51 4.32
C PHE A 24 -5.59 0.06 3.87
N THR A 25 -5.52 -0.20 2.56
CA THR A 25 -5.70 -1.55 2.01
C THR A 25 -4.60 -2.49 2.53
N SER A 26 -3.34 -2.05 2.47
CA SER A 26 -2.21 -2.82 2.99
C SER A 26 -2.32 -3.01 4.50
N PHE A 27 -2.68 -1.97 5.24
CA PHE A 27 -2.85 -2.02 6.69
C PHE A 27 -3.91 -3.04 7.11
N PHE A 28 -5.11 -2.98 6.52
CA PHE A 28 -6.18 -3.90 6.87
C PHE A 28 -5.88 -5.33 6.42
N VAL A 29 -5.46 -5.53 5.16
CA VAL A 29 -5.20 -6.88 4.65
C VAL A 29 -4.05 -7.55 5.41
N LEU A 30 -2.92 -6.87 5.55
CA LEU A 30 -1.76 -7.43 6.27
C LEU A 30 -2.03 -7.53 7.76
N GLY A 31 -2.72 -6.55 8.34
CA GLY A 31 -3.09 -6.56 9.76
C GLY A 31 -4.02 -7.71 10.12
N TYR A 32 -5.02 -8.02 9.29
CA TYR A 32 -5.86 -9.20 9.45
C TYR A 32 -5.07 -10.50 9.31
N ILE A 33 -4.16 -10.59 8.32
CA ILE A 33 -3.30 -11.77 8.15
C ILE A 33 -2.44 -11.99 9.39
N VAL A 34 -1.74 -10.94 9.85
CA VAL A 34 -0.89 -11.04 11.05
C VAL A 34 -1.73 -11.33 12.29
N GLY A 35 -2.87 -10.67 12.46
CA GLY A 35 -3.79 -10.89 13.58
C GLY A 35 -4.33 -12.31 13.61
N TYR A 36 -4.69 -12.87 12.46
CA TYR A 36 -5.11 -14.27 12.35
C TYR A 36 -3.98 -15.22 12.76
N LEU A 37 -2.76 -15.00 12.27
CA LEU A 37 -1.60 -15.85 12.57
C LEU A 37 -1.11 -15.72 14.01
N SER A 38 -1.24 -14.54 14.63
CA SER A 38 -0.78 -14.27 16.00
C SER A 38 -1.87 -14.45 17.06
N GLY A 39 -3.10 -14.81 16.67
CA GLY A 39 -4.24 -14.89 17.58
C GLY A 39 -4.74 -13.53 18.09
N GLY A 40 -4.38 -12.43 17.41
CA GLY A 40 -4.77 -11.06 17.75
C GLY A 40 -6.07 -10.59 17.09
N LEU A 41 -6.93 -11.49 16.59
CA LEU A 41 -8.22 -11.09 16.03
C LEU A 41 -9.21 -10.70 17.12
N THR A 42 -10.05 -9.71 16.82
CA THR A 42 -11.14 -9.24 17.68
C THR A 42 -12.45 -9.24 16.89
N PRO A 43 -13.63 -9.11 17.55
CA PRO A 43 -14.91 -9.04 16.83
C PRO A 43 -14.98 -7.90 15.81
N ASP A 44 -14.27 -6.80 16.06
CA ASP A 44 -14.26 -5.61 15.21
C ASP A 44 -13.04 -5.51 14.29
N GLY A 45 -12.08 -6.46 14.38
CA GLY A 45 -10.89 -6.48 13.54
C GLY A 45 -9.72 -7.22 14.13
N PHE A 46 -8.64 -6.48 14.41
CA PHE A 46 -7.42 -7.04 14.98
C PHE A 46 -6.77 -6.07 15.96
N GLN A 47 -6.08 -6.63 16.95
CA GLN A 47 -5.25 -5.91 17.90
C GLN A 47 -3.89 -6.61 17.99
N LEU A 48 -2.85 -5.90 17.53
CA LEU A 48 -1.48 -6.40 17.53
C LEU A 48 -0.68 -5.68 18.61
N ASN A 49 -0.07 -6.46 19.52
CA ASN A 49 0.77 -5.94 20.59
C ASN A 49 2.16 -6.57 20.52
N GLY A 50 3.20 -5.80 20.86
CA GLY A 50 4.57 -6.30 20.88
C GLY A 50 5.09 -6.70 19.49
N LEU A 51 5.68 -7.90 19.38
CA LEU A 51 6.35 -8.37 18.15
C LEU A 51 5.43 -8.40 16.90
N PRO A 52 4.19 -8.92 16.96
CA PRO A 52 3.24 -8.83 15.83
C PRO A 52 3.04 -7.42 15.27
N ALA A 53 3.06 -6.37 16.11
CA ALA A 53 2.92 -4.99 15.65
C ALA A 53 4.14 -4.53 14.83
N PHE A 54 5.35 -4.89 15.27
CA PHE A 54 6.57 -4.61 14.50
C PHE A 54 6.61 -5.37 13.18
N ILE A 55 6.16 -6.63 13.17
CA ILE A 55 6.04 -7.44 11.94
C ILE A 55 5.06 -6.77 10.97
N MET A 56 3.89 -6.37 11.46
CA MET A 56 2.89 -5.69 10.64
C MET A 56 3.43 -4.40 10.02
N PHE A 57 4.11 -3.57 10.80
CA PHE A 57 4.76 -2.36 10.29
C PHE A 57 5.80 -2.67 9.21
N ALA A 58 6.65 -3.66 9.45
CA ALA A 58 7.64 -4.11 8.47
C ALA A 58 6.98 -4.60 7.17
N LEU A 59 5.89 -5.36 7.26
CA LEU A 59 5.15 -5.86 6.09
C LEU A 59 4.53 -4.72 5.26
N VAL A 60 4.00 -3.68 5.90
CA VAL A 60 3.50 -2.49 5.17
C VAL A 60 4.63 -1.79 4.43
N VAL A 61 5.78 -1.59 5.07
CA VAL A 61 6.95 -1.00 4.40
C VAL A 61 7.39 -1.88 3.22
N VAL A 62 7.48 -3.20 3.43
CA VAL A 62 7.82 -4.16 2.37
C VAL A 62 6.83 -4.09 1.21
N TYR A 63 5.53 -3.97 1.47
CA TYR A 63 4.51 -3.76 0.42
C TYR A 63 4.86 -2.54 -0.44
N PHE A 64 5.07 -1.37 0.16
CA PHE A 64 5.39 -0.16 -0.60
C PHE A 64 6.74 -0.26 -1.33
N VAL A 65 7.76 -0.85 -0.73
CA VAL A 65 9.09 -1.00 -1.34
C VAL A 65 9.03 -1.96 -2.53
N VAL A 66 8.44 -3.15 -2.36
CA VAL A 66 8.35 -4.17 -3.42
C VAL A 66 7.51 -3.64 -4.59
N PHE A 67 6.33 -3.06 -4.32
CA PHE A 67 5.48 -2.57 -5.40
C PHE A 67 6.12 -1.41 -6.18
N ASN A 68 6.72 -0.43 -5.50
CA ASN A 68 7.40 0.65 -6.20
C ASN A 68 8.68 0.17 -6.91
N ARG A 69 9.42 -0.79 -6.35
CA ARG A 69 10.70 -1.27 -6.92
C ARG A 69 10.52 -2.18 -8.14
N PHE A 70 9.51 -3.04 -8.14
CA PHE A 70 9.33 -4.07 -9.17
C PHE A 70 8.21 -3.74 -10.16
N PHE A 71 7.14 -3.06 -9.74
CA PHE A 71 5.94 -2.83 -10.57
C PHE A 71 5.79 -1.37 -11.04
N GLY A 72 6.76 -0.51 -10.70
CA GLY A 72 6.76 0.91 -11.06
C GLY A 72 5.68 1.74 -10.37
N GLY A 73 5.00 1.16 -9.37
CA GLY A 73 3.91 1.80 -8.65
C GLY A 73 3.08 0.78 -7.88
N THR A 74 2.39 1.26 -6.85
CA THR A 74 1.46 0.47 -6.04
C THR A 74 0.15 0.19 -6.77
N ILE A 75 -0.66 -0.73 -6.23
CA ILE A 75 -1.91 -1.19 -6.85
C ILE A 75 -2.83 0.00 -7.17
N TRP A 76 -3.00 0.94 -6.24
CA TRP A 76 -3.89 2.08 -6.47
C TRP A 76 -3.32 3.10 -7.43
N LYS A 77 -1.99 3.20 -7.61
CA LYS A 77 -1.40 4.01 -8.68
C LYS A 77 -1.72 3.44 -10.06
N TRP A 78 -1.79 2.12 -10.19
CA TRP A 78 -2.24 1.46 -11.42
C TRP A 78 -3.73 1.76 -11.70
N ILE A 79 -4.58 1.58 -10.69
CA ILE A 79 -6.04 1.80 -10.81
C ILE A 79 -6.36 3.26 -11.15
N LEU A 80 -5.73 4.21 -10.46
CA LEU A 80 -5.97 5.65 -10.67
C LEU A 80 -5.17 6.24 -11.84
N ARG A 81 -4.41 5.42 -12.57
CA ARG A 81 -3.53 5.84 -13.68
C ARG A 81 -2.62 6.99 -13.27
N ALA A 82 -1.96 6.83 -12.13
CA ALA A 82 -1.09 7.81 -11.49
C ALA A 82 0.40 7.39 -11.51
N ARG A 83 0.76 6.50 -12.43
CA ARG A 83 2.14 6.05 -12.66
C ARG A 83 2.85 6.91 -13.70
#